data_AF-A0A537YYF2-F1
#
_entry.id   AF-A0A537YYF2-F1
#
_cell.length_a   1.000
_cell.length_b   1.000
_cell.length_c   1.000
_cell.angle_alpha   90.00
_cell.angle_beta   90.00
_cell.angle_gamma   90.00
#
_symmetry.space_group_name_H-M   'P 1'
#
loop_
_entity.id
_entity.type
_entity.pdbx_description
1 polymer ?
#
loop_
_entity_poly.entity_id
_entity_poly.type
_entity_poly.pdbx_seq_one_letter_code
_entity_poly.pdbx_strand_id
1 'polypeptide(L)'
;MRVLVCPDKFRGTLTARQVADAIARGWRRARPSDELVLEPLADGGEGTLDALVPDADPSIPGFRRIERSVTGPDGGPLDAQAGVRGRTGADRRRTMAERGWHAPSGSGSSTRRERRSGKEEQRC
;
A
#
# COMPACT_ATOMS: atom_id res chain seq x y z
N MET A 1 -26.02 -11.69 15.74
CA MET A 1 -25.59 -10.27 15.85
C MET A 1 -24.72 -9.93 14.66
N ARG A 2 -24.52 -8.65 14.35
CA ARG A 2 -23.54 -8.22 13.34
C ARG A 2 -22.39 -7.51 14.04
N VAL A 3 -21.16 -7.98 13.82
CA VAL A 3 -19.96 -7.55 14.54
C VAL A 3 -18.94 -7.04 13.53
N LEU A 4 -18.49 -5.81 13.76
CA LEU A 4 -17.44 -5.16 12.98
C LEU A 4 -16.09 -5.37 13.68
N VAL A 5 -15.12 -5.93 12.95
CA VAL A 5 -13.78 -6.23 13.44
C VAL A 5 -12.80 -5.30 12.73
N CYS A 6 -12.35 -4.26 13.43
CA CYS A 6 -11.47 -3.21 12.89
C CYS A 6 -10.12 -3.10 13.62
N PRO A 7 -9.26 -4.12 13.59
CA PRO A 7 -7.97 -4.06 14.26
C PRO A 7 -6.93 -3.28 13.44
N ASP A 8 -5.93 -2.76 14.14
CA ASP A 8 -4.65 -2.34 13.56
C ASP A 8 -3.64 -3.51 13.59
N LYS A 9 -2.51 -3.35 12.91
CA LYS A 9 -1.42 -4.32 12.85
C LYS A 9 -0.73 -4.48 14.21
N PHE A 10 -0.13 -5.65 14.43
CA PHE A 10 0.87 -5.83 15.46
C PHE A 10 2.24 -5.59 14.82
N ARG A 11 2.83 -4.42 15.11
CA ARG A 11 4.09 -3.96 14.49
C ARG A 11 5.17 -5.05 14.53
N GLY A 12 5.69 -5.41 13.36
CA GLY A 12 6.75 -6.42 13.22
C GLY A 12 6.30 -7.86 13.46
N THR A 13 5.01 -8.13 13.59
CA THR A 13 4.50 -9.48 13.88
C THR A 13 3.34 -9.89 12.96
N LEU A 14 2.24 -9.15 12.96
CA LEU A 14 1.05 -9.47 12.15
C LEU A 14 0.54 -8.22 11.44
N THR A 15 0.17 -8.37 10.17
CA THR A 15 -0.58 -7.34 9.45
C THR A 15 -1.98 -7.17 10.06
N ALA A 16 -2.59 -6.01 9.88
CA ALA A 16 -3.95 -5.75 10.37
C ALA A 16 -4.95 -6.80 9.87
N ARG A 17 -4.80 -7.25 8.60
CA ARG A 17 -5.61 -8.32 8.02
C ARG A 17 -5.43 -9.65 8.76
N GLN A 18 -4.19 -10.04 9.05
CA GLN A 18 -3.92 -11.28 9.79
C GLN A 18 -4.50 -11.23 11.21
N VAL A 19 -4.46 -10.07 11.87
CA VAL A 19 -5.10 -9.86 13.17
C VAL A 19 -6.62 -10.01 13.05
N ALA A 20 -7.25 -9.39 12.05
CA ALA A 20 -8.70 -9.49 11.81
C ALA A 20 -9.13 -10.95 11.58
N ASP A 21 -8.37 -11.69 10.77
CA ASP A 21 -8.64 -13.11 10.52
C ASP A 21 -8.47 -13.96 11.78
N ALA A 22 -7.48 -13.67 12.62
CA ALA A 22 -7.27 -14.37 13.88
C ALA A 22 -8.43 -14.14 14.86
N ILE A 23 -8.89 -12.88 14.99
CA ILE A 23 -10.07 -12.52 15.79
C ILE A 23 -11.30 -13.24 15.25
N ALA A 24 -11.54 -13.21 13.94
CA ALA A 24 -12.68 -13.85 13.31
C ALA A 24 -12.71 -15.37 13.54
N ARG A 25 -11.55 -16.05 13.40
CA ARG A 25 -11.41 -17.48 13.73
C ARG A 25 -11.72 -17.74 15.21
N GLY A 26 -11.26 -16.87 16.11
CA GLY A 26 -11.56 -16.94 17.54
C GLY A 26 -13.05 -16.80 17.84
N TRP A 27 -13.66 -15.74 17.32
CA TRP A 27 -15.05 -15.40 17.52
C TRP A 27 -15.98 -16.52 17.07
N ARG A 28 -15.76 -17.04 15.85
CA ARG A 28 -16.60 -18.11 15.28
C ARG A 28 -16.61 -19.40 16.10
N ARG A 29 -15.57 -19.68 16.90
CA ARG A 29 -15.58 -20.85 17.81
C ARG A 29 -16.63 -20.71 18.92
N ALA A 30 -16.88 -19.50 19.40
CA ALA A 30 -17.84 -19.23 20.48
C ALA A 30 -19.21 -18.78 19.96
N ARG A 31 -19.25 -18.08 18.82
CA ARG A 31 -20.44 -17.47 18.22
C ARG A 31 -20.49 -17.74 16.71
N PRO A 32 -20.76 -18.98 16.27
CA PRO A 32 -20.69 -19.37 14.86
C PRO A 32 -21.78 -18.73 13.98
N SER A 33 -22.90 -18.28 14.57
CA SER A 33 -24.03 -17.67 13.86
C SER A 33 -23.97 -16.15 13.75
N ASP A 34 -22.97 -15.50 14.35
CA ASP A 34 -22.79 -14.06 14.21
C ASP A 34 -22.20 -13.71 12.84
N GLU A 35 -22.70 -12.63 12.24
CA GLU A 35 -22.14 -12.07 11.02
C GLU A 35 -20.94 -11.20 11.37
N LEU A 36 -19.80 -11.47 10.73
CA LEU A 36 -18.55 -10.74 10.95
C LEU A 36 -18.18 -9.95 9.71
N VAL A 37 -17.98 -8.65 9.87
CA VAL A 37 -17.41 -7.76 8.86
C VAL A 37 -15.98 -7.43 9.29
N LEU A 38 -15.00 -7.69 8.43
CA LEU A 38 -13.59 -7.48 8.74
C LEU A 38 -13.08 -6.26 7.98
N GLU A 39 -12.69 -5.22 8.70
CA GLU A 39 -12.22 -3.96 8.13
C GLU A 39 -10.87 -3.58 8.76
N PRO A 40 -9.75 -4.15 8.28
CA PRO A 40 -8.42 -3.85 8.81
C PRO A 40 -8.09 -2.35 8.72
N LEU A 41 -7.51 -1.80 9.78
CA LEU A 41 -7.14 -0.38 9.86
C LEU A 41 -5.63 -0.17 9.79
N ALA A 42 -5.24 1.10 9.61
CA ALA A 42 -3.87 1.57 9.70
C ALA A 42 -3.82 3.04 10.16
N ASP A 43 -2.68 3.46 10.72
CA ASP A 43 -2.46 4.79 11.31
C ASP A 43 -1.77 5.82 10.39
N GLY A 44 -1.48 5.44 9.14
CA GLY A 44 -0.69 6.23 8.19
C GLY A 44 0.78 5.81 8.10
N GLY A 45 1.24 4.89 8.95
CA GLY A 45 2.51 4.19 8.79
C GLY A 45 2.40 3.02 7.82
N GLU A 46 3.39 2.12 7.83
CA GLU A 46 3.41 0.91 6.99
C GLU A 46 2.10 0.10 7.08
N GLY A 47 1.61 -0.40 5.94
CA GLY A 47 0.38 -1.21 5.88
C GLY A 47 -0.90 -0.40 5.69
N THR A 48 -0.81 0.93 5.65
CA THR A 48 -1.89 1.82 5.21
C THR A 48 -2.25 1.62 3.75
N LEU A 49 -1.30 1.30 2.86
CA LEU A 49 -1.62 1.02 1.46
C LEU A 49 -2.43 -0.28 1.35
N ASP A 50 -2.09 -1.30 2.14
CA ASP A 50 -2.83 -2.55 2.20
C ASP A 50 -4.23 -2.37 2.82
N ALA A 51 -4.36 -1.48 3.81
CA ALA A 51 -5.65 -1.15 4.41
C ALA A 51 -6.56 -0.35 3.45
N LEU A 52 -5.99 0.56 2.64
CA LEU A 52 -6.74 1.41 1.70
C LEU A 52 -6.97 0.79 0.33
N VAL A 53 -6.08 -0.10 -0.11
CA VAL A 53 -6.12 -0.76 -1.42
C VAL A 53 -5.81 -2.26 -1.23
N PRO A 54 -6.71 -3.01 -0.58
CA PRO A 54 -6.49 -4.43 -0.39
C PRO A 54 -6.56 -5.16 -1.73
N ASP A 55 -5.57 -6.01 -2.03
CA ASP A 55 -5.52 -6.77 -3.29
C ASP A 55 -6.71 -7.73 -3.45
N ALA A 56 -7.33 -8.13 -2.32
CA ALA A 56 -8.38 -9.12 -2.27
C ALA A 56 -9.81 -8.55 -2.32
N ASP A 57 -10.00 -7.23 -2.18
CA ASP A 57 -11.33 -6.63 -2.11
C ASP A 57 -11.36 -5.17 -2.63
N PRO A 58 -12.01 -4.88 -3.77
CA PRO A 58 -12.17 -3.51 -4.27
C PRO A 58 -13.21 -2.68 -3.47
N SER A 59 -13.63 -3.15 -2.30
CA SER A 59 -14.65 -2.53 -1.43
C SER A 59 -14.33 -1.12 -0.92
N ILE A 60 -13.14 -0.59 -1.19
CA ILE A 60 -12.87 0.85 -1.13
C ILE A 60 -12.87 1.42 -2.56
N PRO A 61 -14.07 1.75 -3.11
CA PRO A 61 -14.16 2.44 -4.38
C PRO A 61 -13.29 3.69 -4.41
N GLY A 62 -12.56 3.80 -5.51
CA GLY A 62 -11.88 5.04 -5.86
C GLY A 62 -10.38 4.99 -5.68
N PHE A 63 -9.78 4.10 -4.88
CA PHE A 63 -8.32 3.97 -4.81
C PHE A 63 -7.77 2.87 -5.74
N ARG A 64 -6.61 3.13 -6.35
CA ARG A 64 -5.86 2.20 -7.19
C ARG A 64 -4.40 2.16 -6.73
N ARG A 65 -3.82 0.96 -6.62
CA ARG A 65 -2.38 0.78 -6.40
C ARG A 65 -1.63 1.08 -7.70
N ILE A 66 -0.58 1.89 -7.61
CA ILE A 66 0.35 2.16 -8.70
C ILE A 66 1.77 1.87 -8.24
N GLU A 67 2.60 1.43 -9.18
CA GLU A 67 4.04 1.23 -8.99
C GLU A 67 4.80 2.23 -9.86
N ARG A 68 5.81 2.90 -9.30
CA ARG A 68 6.60 3.89 -10.01
C ARG A 68 8.06 3.85 -9.54
N SER A 69 8.97 3.94 -10.50
CA SER A 69 10.37 4.25 -10.21
C SER A 69 10.49 5.72 -9.80
N VAL A 70 11.05 5.98 -8.63
CA VAL A 70 11.27 7.31 -8.04
C VAL A 70 12.74 7.48 -7.66
N THR A 71 13.18 8.70 -7.41
CA THR A 71 14.53 8.95 -6.87
C THR A 71 14.57 8.57 -5.38
N GLY A 72 15.43 7.61 -5.05
CA GLY A 72 15.74 7.19 -3.70
C GLY A 72 16.58 8.23 -2.95
N PRO A 73 16.72 8.07 -1.62
CA PRO A 73 17.43 9.03 -0.78
C PRO A 73 18.95 9.10 -1.04
N ASP A 74 19.51 8.12 -1.73
CA ASP A 74 20.89 8.08 -2.23
C ASP A 74 21.06 8.68 -3.64
N GLY A 75 19.96 9.15 -4.25
CA GLY A 75 19.93 9.66 -5.62
C GLY A 75 19.77 8.60 -6.71
N GLY A 76 19.76 7.30 -6.36
CA GLY A 76 19.49 6.20 -7.30
C GLY A 76 18.00 6.02 -7.59
N PRO A 77 17.61 5.21 -8.59
CA PRO A 77 16.22 4.82 -8.78
C PRO A 77 15.78 3.79 -7.72
N LEU A 78 14.57 3.95 -7.19
CA LEU A 78 13.89 3.06 -6.26
C LEU A 78 12.47 2.79 -6.76
N ASP A 79 12.05 1.53 -6.76
CA ASP A 79 10.65 1.19 -7.04
C ASP A 79 9.80 1.47 -5.80
N ALA A 80 8.73 2.25 -5.98
CA ALA A 80 7.81 2.66 -4.93
C ALA A 80 6.36 2.37 -5.32
N GLN A 81 5.53 2.15 -4.31
CA GLN A 81 4.10 1.93 -4.48
C GLN A 81 3.27 3.07 -3.87
N ALA A 82 2.12 3.36 -4.44
CA ALA A 82 1.20 4.36 -3.92
C ALA A 82 -0.26 4.02 -4.20
N GLY A 83 -1.15 4.52 -3.34
CA GLY A 83 -2.59 4.44 -3.52
C GLY A 83 -3.10 5.76 -4.07
N VAL A 84 -3.65 5.75 -5.28
CA VAL A 84 -4.18 6.95 -5.93
C VAL A 84 -5.68 6.91 -6.00
N ARG A 85 -6.34 7.96 -5.49
CA ARG A 85 -7.78 8.10 -5.68
C ARG A 85 -8.08 8.66 -7.07
N GLY A 86 -8.92 7.97 -7.86
CA GLY A 86 -9.48 8.51 -9.10
C GLY A 86 -10.24 9.81 -8.81
N ARG A 87 -10.12 10.81 -9.70
CA ARG A 87 -10.80 12.09 -9.54
C ARG A 87 -12.20 12.02 -10.15
N THR A 88 -13.22 12.44 -9.41
CA THR A 88 -14.39 13.10 -10.00
C THR A 88 -14.08 14.61 -10.12
N GLY A 89 -14.69 15.31 -11.07
CA GLY A 89 -14.23 16.61 -11.62
C GLY A 89 -13.99 17.79 -10.66
N ALA A 90 -14.18 17.64 -9.35
CA ALA A 90 -14.07 18.74 -8.36
C ALA A 90 -12.85 18.66 -7.41
N ASP A 91 -12.11 17.55 -7.32
CA ASP A 91 -11.17 17.34 -6.20
C ASP A 91 -9.69 17.64 -6.59
N ARG A 92 -9.01 18.56 -5.90
CA ARG A 92 -7.59 18.91 -6.13
C ARG A 92 -6.68 17.98 -5.30
N ARG A 93 -6.11 16.98 -5.99
CA ARG A 93 -5.02 16.03 -5.62
C ARG A 93 -4.78 15.76 -4.12
N ARG A 94 -5.16 14.58 -3.64
CA ARG A 94 -4.47 13.89 -2.52
C ARG A 94 -3.92 12.55 -3.00
N THR A 95 -2.63 12.35 -2.86
CA THR A 95 -1.91 11.10 -3.15
C THR A 95 -1.42 10.55 -1.81
N MET A 96 -1.74 9.29 -1.48
CA MET A 96 -1.14 8.61 -0.33
C MET A 96 -0.07 7.66 -0.88
N ALA A 97 1.17 7.82 -0.42
CA ALA A 97 2.30 7.00 -0.84
C ALA A 97 2.87 6.28 0.38
N GLU A 98 3.14 4.98 0.23
CA GLU A 98 3.91 4.22 1.20
C GLU A 98 5.26 3.84 0.62
N ARG A 99 6.31 3.93 1.43
CA ARG A 99 7.63 3.45 1.01
C ARG A 99 7.71 1.97 1.37
N GLY A 100 7.53 1.10 0.37
CA GLY A 100 7.97 -0.29 0.49
C GLY A 100 9.49 -0.31 0.43
N TRP A 101 10.15 -0.47 1.57
CA TRP A 101 11.61 -0.66 1.61
C TRP A 101 11.89 -2.16 1.77
N HIS A 102 12.11 -2.83 0.65
CA HIS A 102 12.78 -4.14 0.64
C HIS A 102 14.04 -4.00 -0.21
N ALA A 103 15.20 -4.07 0.46
CA ALA A 103 16.47 -4.11 -0.24
C ALA A 103 16.54 -5.42 -1.06
N PRO A 104 16.87 -5.38 -2.36
CA PRO A 104 17.18 -6.60 -3.08
C PRO A 104 18.50 -7.17 -2.54
N SER A 105 18.43 -8.29 -1.83
CA SER A 105 19.59 -9.16 -1.61
C SER A 105 19.89 -9.87 -2.94
N GLY A 106 20.81 -9.34 -3.74
CA GLY A 106 21.19 -10.04 -4.97
C GLY A 106 22.10 -9.24 -5.90
N SER A 107 23.37 -9.64 -5.92
CA SER A 107 24.43 -9.28 -6.85
C SER A 107 24.02 -9.38 -8.33
N GLY A 108 24.30 -8.35 -9.14
CA GLY A 108 24.07 -8.43 -10.58
C GLY A 108 24.61 -7.22 -11.37
N SER A 109 25.90 -7.29 -11.70
CA SER A 109 26.64 -6.62 -12.79
C SER A 109 26.06 -5.35 -13.43
N SER A 110 26.77 -4.24 -13.19
CA SER A 110 26.72 -3.00 -13.97
C SER A 110 26.87 -3.25 -15.49
N THR A 111 25.91 -2.77 -16.27
CA THR A 111 26.19 -2.29 -17.63
C THR A 111 25.77 -0.84 -17.74
N ARG A 112 26.77 0.02 -17.57
CA ARG A 112 26.75 1.46 -17.84
C ARG A 112 26.47 1.67 -19.32
N ARG A 113 25.23 2.02 -19.69
CA ARG A 113 24.93 2.61 -21.00
C ARG A 113 24.99 4.12 -20.88
N GLU A 114 25.99 4.71 -21.52
CA GLU A 114 26.16 6.15 -21.72
C GLU A 114 24.88 6.78 -22.30
N ARG A 115 24.31 7.73 -21.56
CA ARG A 115 23.35 8.69 -22.10
C ARG A 115 24.15 9.78 -22.82
N ARG A 116 24.03 9.82 -24.15
CA ARG A 116 24.41 11.02 -24.92
C ARG A 116 23.50 12.16 -24.51
N SER A 117 24.09 13.26 -24.05
CA SER A 117 23.40 14.49 -23.73
C SER A 117 22.89 15.17 -25.00
N GLY A 118 21.57 15.17 -25.20
CA GLY A 118 20.89 16.20 -26.00
C GLY A 118 20.30 17.20 -25.03
N LYS A 119 21.01 18.33 -24.81
CA LYS A 119 20.41 19.54 -24.24
C LYS A 119 19.49 20.10 -25.32
N GLU A 120 18.18 20.08 -25.09
CA GLU A 120 17.28 20.98 -25.77
C GLU A 120 16.50 21.76 -24.71
N GLU A 121 16.91 23.02 -24.57
CA GLU A 121 16.23 24.04 -23.80
C GLU A 121 14.81 24.21 -24.32
N GLN A 122 13.82 24.19 -23.43
CA GLN A 122 12.63 24.98 -23.68
C GLN A 122 11.98 25.42 -22.37
N ARG A 123 12.00 26.74 -22.26
CA ARG A 123 11.44 27.63 -21.26
C ARG A 123 10.01 27.96 -21.72
N CYS A 124 9.00 27.61 -20.92
CA CYS A 124 7.88 28.47 -20.54
C CYS A 124 7.05 27.76 -19.46
#